data_AF-A0A2V8MBX5-F1
#
_entry.id   AF-A0A2V8MBX5-F1
#
_cell.length_a   1.000
_cell.length_b   1.000
_cell.length_c   1.000
_cell.angle_alpha   90.00
_cell.angle_beta   90.00
_cell.angle_gamma   90.00
#
_symmetry.space_group_name_H-M   'P 1'
#
loop_
_entity.id
_entity.type
_entity.pdbx_description
1 polymer ?
#
loop_
_entity_poly.entity_id
_entity_poly.type
_entity_poly.pdbx_seq_one_letter_code
_entity_poly.pdbx_strand_id
1 'polypeptide(L)'
;SVLRGVDLFASREFRMADGKHGTCATCHQPGINHSIDIGTTNLPTAKESPELPLFRITCDASAPPHPQLGRTFLTQDPGRALITGKCADVGSILMQQFRGLTARAPYFANGSAGDLTELVDFFDRRFKIGLTDKQKQDLVNFLSIL
;
A
#
# COMPACT_ATOMS: atom_id res chain seq x y z
N SER A 1 16.63 -6.96 -15.63
CA SER A 1 16.20 -6.25 -16.84
C SER A 1 14.76 -5.81 -16.65
N VAL A 2 14.30 -4.87 -17.45
CA VAL A 2 12.90 -4.43 -17.49
C VAL A 2 11.96 -5.61 -17.72
N LEU A 3 12.24 -6.48 -18.69
CA LEU A 3 11.38 -7.63 -19.03
C LEU A 3 11.13 -8.55 -17.83
N ARG A 4 12.17 -8.92 -17.08
CA ARG A 4 11.99 -9.74 -15.88
C ARG A 4 11.20 -9.01 -14.79
N GLY A 5 11.31 -7.69 -14.70
CA GLY A 5 10.48 -6.87 -13.81
C GLY A 5 9.00 -6.93 -14.19
N VAL A 6 8.68 -6.85 -15.48
CA VAL A 6 7.31 -7.04 -16.00
C VAL A 6 6.78 -8.42 -15.62
N ASP A 7 7.57 -9.47 -15.85
CA ASP A 7 7.18 -10.85 -15.53
C ASP A 7 6.92 -11.03 -14.02
N LEU A 8 7.83 -10.54 -13.18
CA LEU A 8 7.68 -10.57 -11.71
C LEU A 8 6.40 -9.83 -11.28
N PHE A 9 6.17 -8.65 -11.82
CA PHE A 9 5.00 -7.84 -11.50
C PHE A 9 3.68 -8.55 -11.84
N ALA A 10 3.64 -9.25 -12.98
CA ALA A 10 2.45 -9.94 -13.46
C ALA A 10 2.23 -11.30 -12.78
N SER A 11 3.30 -12.03 -12.44
CA SER A 11 3.23 -13.47 -12.11
C SER A 11 3.73 -13.85 -10.72
N ARG A 12 4.51 -13.00 -10.02
CA ARG A 12 5.00 -13.33 -8.67
C ARG A 12 3.84 -13.24 -7.68
N GLU A 13 3.34 -14.40 -7.27
CA GLU A 13 2.27 -14.47 -6.29
C GLU A 13 2.75 -14.15 -4.87
N PHE A 14 1.85 -13.55 -4.11
CA PHE A 14 1.93 -13.39 -2.67
C PHE A 14 0.54 -13.57 -2.04
N ARG A 15 0.54 -13.85 -0.74
CA ARG A 15 -0.68 -14.05 0.03
C ARG A 15 -1.20 -12.70 0.56
N MET A 16 -2.48 -12.42 0.30
CA MET A 16 -3.18 -11.23 0.79
C MET A 16 -3.80 -11.46 2.17
N ALA A 17 -4.28 -10.38 2.80
CA ALA A 17 -4.85 -10.42 4.14
C ALA A 17 -6.12 -11.30 4.24
N ASP A 18 -6.88 -11.42 3.15
CA ASP A 18 -8.07 -12.29 3.06
C ASP A 18 -7.72 -13.78 2.80
N GLY A 19 -6.43 -14.11 2.76
CA GLY A 19 -5.93 -15.47 2.52
C GLY A 19 -5.86 -15.87 1.06
N LYS A 20 -6.32 -15.02 0.12
CA LYS A 20 -6.19 -15.29 -1.32
C LYS A 20 -4.78 -14.99 -1.82
N HIS A 21 -4.47 -15.54 -2.98
CA HIS A 21 -3.26 -15.25 -3.73
C HIS A 21 -3.51 -14.10 -4.70
N GLY A 22 -2.51 -13.24 -4.87
CA GLY A 22 -2.53 -12.13 -5.82
C GLY A 22 -1.12 -11.78 -6.28
N THR A 23 -1.03 -10.96 -7.32
CA THR A 23 0.22 -10.40 -7.84
C THR A 23 0.14 -8.88 -7.80
N CYS A 24 1.24 -8.19 -8.13
CA CYS A 24 1.22 -6.73 -8.18
C CYS A 24 0.18 -6.23 -9.19
N ALA A 25 0.03 -6.92 -10.33
CA ALA A 25 -0.96 -6.62 -11.35
C ALA A 25 -2.42 -6.83 -10.89
N THR A 26 -2.68 -7.64 -9.86
CA THR A 26 -4.03 -7.76 -9.27
C THR A 26 -4.52 -6.41 -8.74
N CYS A 27 -3.62 -5.66 -8.08
CA CYS A 27 -3.94 -4.34 -7.51
C CYS A 27 -3.67 -3.18 -8.49
N HIS A 28 -2.71 -3.34 -9.41
CA HIS A 28 -2.24 -2.29 -10.30
C HIS A 28 -2.53 -2.63 -11.77
N GLN A 29 -3.77 -2.40 -12.18
CA GLN A 29 -4.23 -2.58 -13.56
C GLN A 29 -4.89 -1.29 -14.09
N PRO A 30 -4.85 -1.03 -15.40
CA PRO A 30 -5.58 0.08 -16.00
C PRO A 30 -7.06 0.05 -15.60
N GLY A 31 -7.60 1.19 -15.15
CA GLY A 31 -9.00 1.29 -14.74
C GLY A 31 -9.32 0.76 -13.34
N ILE A 32 -8.31 0.39 -12.53
CA ILE A 32 -8.55 0.05 -11.12
C ILE A 32 -9.23 1.22 -10.40
N ASN A 33 -10.33 0.92 -9.70
CA ASN A 33 -11.07 1.90 -8.90
C ASN A 33 -11.43 1.30 -7.54
N HIS A 34 -10.40 0.92 -6.77
CA HIS A 34 -10.54 0.33 -5.46
C HIS A 34 -9.66 1.09 -4.45
N SER A 35 -10.20 1.34 -3.25
CA SER A 35 -9.47 1.93 -2.13
C SER A 35 -9.07 0.83 -1.16
N ILE A 36 -7.79 0.76 -0.79
CA ILE A 36 -7.27 -0.30 0.07
C ILE A 36 -6.34 0.28 1.12
N ASP A 37 -6.42 -0.27 2.34
CA ASP A 37 -5.44 -0.03 3.40
C ASP A 37 -4.25 -0.99 3.24
N ILE A 38 -3.11 -0.43 2.84
CA ILE A 38 -1.83 -1.16 2.78
C ILE A 38 -0.99 -0.99 4.04
N GLY A 39 -1.46 -0.27 5.06
CA GLY A 39 -0.79 -0.09 6.34
C GLY A 39 0.30 0.98 6.34
N THR A 40 0.26 1.92 5.39
CA THR A 40 1.21 3.04 5.33
C THR A 40 0.88 4.14 6.32
N THR A 41 -0.39 4.38 6.64
CA THR A 41 -0.85 5.50 7.48
C THR A 41 -1.29 5.07 8.88
N ASN A 42 -1.53 3.78 9.11
CA ASN A 42 -2.03 3.24 10.38
C ASN A 42 -0.91 2.78 11.31
N LEU A 43 -0.97 3.15 12.60
CA LEU A 43 -0.05 2.64 13.61
C LEU A 43 -0.42 1.20 14.05
N PRO A 44 0.56 0.36 14.40
CA PRO A 44 1.99 0.68 14.57
C PRO A 44 2.85 0.50 13.31
N THR A 45 2.26 0.19 12.14
CA THR A 45 3.04 -0.16 10.94
C THR A 45 3.48 1.04 10.12
N ALA A 46 2.77 2.16 10.23
CA ALA A 46 3.12 3.41 9.58
C ALA A 46 4.48 3.93 10.05
N LYS A 47 5.26 4.47 9.11
CA LYS A 47 6.49 5.21 9.45
C LYS A 47 6.11 6.45 10.24
N GLU A 48 6.72 6.61 11.41
CA GLU A 48 6.51 7.82 12.22
C GLU A 48 6.90 9.06 11.42
N SER A 49 6.07 10.10 11.54
CA SER A 49 6.30 11.38 10.90
C SER A 49 5.82 12.48 11.83
N PRO A 50 6.71 13.41 12.25
CA PRO A 50 6.31 14.55 13.08
C PRO A 50 5.48 15.58 12.30
N GLU A 51 5.55 15.54 10.96
CA GLU A 51 4.87 16.51 10.07
C GLU A 51 3.43 16.10 9.74
N LEU A 52 3.06 14.84 10.00
CA LEU A 52 1.72 14.34 9.72
C LEU A 52 0.86 14.35 10.99
N PRO A 53 -0.44 14.71 10.88
CA PRO A 53 -1.34 14.64 12.02
C PRO A 53 -1.47 13.19 12.50
N LEU A 54 -1.83 13.01 13.78
CA LEU A 54 -2.15 11.71 14.33
C LEU A 54 -3.57 11.71 14.89
N PHE A 55 -4.46 11.04 14.19
CA PHE A 55 -5.87 10.93 14.56
C PHE A 55 -6.11 9.69 15.41
N ARG A 56 -6.90 9.84 16.47
CA ARG A 56 -7.50 8.71 17.17
C ARG A 56 -8.83 8.36 16.53
N ILE A 57 -8.92 7.12 16.07
CA ILE A 57 -10.14 6.54 15.54
C ILE A 57 -10.81 5.76 16.67
N THR A 58 -12.10 5.95 16.83
CA THR A 58 -12.93 5.17 17.75
C THR A 58 -14.20 4.78 17.02
N CYS A 59 -14.29 3.50 16.70
CA CYS A 59 -15.40 2.95 15.95
C CYS A 59 -16.60 2.73 16.87
N ASP A 60 -17.78 3.12 16.38
CA ASP A 60 -19.04 2.90 17.08
C ASP A 60 -19.21 1.42 17.46
N ALA A 61 -19.71 1.16 18.67
CA ALA A 61 -19.84 -0.20 19.21
C ALA A 61 -20.76 -1.10 18.34
N SER A 62 -21.76 -0.51 17.67
CA SER A 62 -22.69 -1.23 16.79
C SER A 62 -22.13 -1.47 15.39
N ALA A 63 -21.10 -0.73 14.97
CA ALA A 63 -20.46 -0.90 13.66
C ALA A 63 -19.45 -2.06 13.67
N PRO A 64 -19.23 -2.71 12.50
CA PRO A 64 -18.11 -3.61 12.31
C PRO A 64 -16.77 -2.90 12.61
N PRO A 65 -15.83 -3.55 13.32
CA PRO A 65 -14.51 -2.98 13.60
C PRO A 65 -13.65 -2.94 12.33
N HIS A 66 -12.51 -2.24 12.40
CA HIS A 66 -11.51 -2.27 11.35
C HIS A 66 -10.92 -3.69 11.23
N PRO A 67 -10.81 -4.27 10.03
CA PRO A 67 -10.45 -5.68 9.84
C PRO A 67 -9.12 -6.07 10.51
N GLN A 68 -8.12 -5.19 10.49
CA GLN A 68 -6.81 -5.46 11.11
C GLN A 68 -6.54 -4.69 12.42
N LEU A 69 -7.30 -3.63 12.71
CA LEU A 69 -6.92 -2.65 13.76
C LEU A 69 -7.92 -2.61 14.92
N GLY A 70 -9.05 -3.32 14.81
CA GLY A 70 -10.06 -3.34 15.85
C GLY A 70 -10.87 -2.05 15.90
N ARG A 71 -11.20 -1.59 17.12
CA ARG A 71 -12.14 -0.47 17.35
C ARG A 71 -11.46 0.85 17.67
N THR A 72 -10.28 0.80 18.26
CA THR A 72 -9.57 2.01 18.70
C THR A 72 -8.12 1.92 18.26
N PHE A 73 -7.70 2.83 17.40
CA PHE A 73 -6.36 2.85 16.83
C PHE A 73 -5.99 4.27 16.40
N LEU A 74 -4.73 4.44 16.01
CA LEU A 74 -4.18 5.71 15.56
C LEU A 74 -3.84 5.64 14.07
N THR A 75 -4.11 6.73 13.35
CA THR A 75 -3.79 6.84 11.92
C THR A 75 -3.33 8.25 11.56
N GLN A 76 -2.42 8.35 10.60
CA GLN A 76 -1.99 9.61 10.00
C GLN A 76 -3.00 10.16 8.99
N ASP A 77 -3.82 9.28 8.41
CA ASP A 77 -4.80 9.66 7.40
C ASP A 77 -5.99 8.67 7.44
N PRO A 78 -7.19 9.11 7.85
CA PRO A 78 -8.37 8.25 7.84
C PRO A 78 -8.84 7.87 6.43
N GLY A 79 -8.39 8.55 5.38
CA GLY A 79 -8.60 8.16 3.98
C GLY A 79 -10.08 8.06 3.59
N ARG A 80 -10.44 6.94 2.95
CA ARG A 80 -11.80 6.69 2.43
C ARG A 80 -12.88 6.76 3.50
N ALA A 81 -12.57 6.50 4.77
CA ALA A 81 -13.52 6.64 5.87
C ALA A 81 -14.07 8.06 6.06
N LEU A 82 -13.33 9.10 5.65
CA LEU A 82 -13.85 10.48 5.66
C LEU A 82 -15.01 10.69 4.69
N ILE A 83 -15.14 9.82 3.69
CA ILE A 83 -16.21 9.85 2.69
C ILE A 83 -17.34 8.90 3.10
N THR A 84 -17.00 7.69 3.55
CA THR A 84 -18.00 6.63 3.77
C THR A 84 -18.55 6.59 5.19
N GLY A 85 -17.83 7.16 6.17
CA GLY A 85 -18.14 7.04 7.59
C GLY A 85 -17.92 5.64 8.18
N LYS A 86 -17.38 4.68 7.41
CA LYS A 86 -17.21 3.30 7.85
C LYS A 86 -15.86 3.07 8.51
N CYS A 87 -15.87 2.46 9.69
CA CYS A 87 -14.66 2.06 10.41
C CYS A 87 -13.75 1.13 9.59
N ALA A 88 -14.33 0.26 8.77
CA ALA A 88 -13.57 -0.68 7.93
C ALA A 88 -12.80 -0.01 6.77
N ASP A 89 -13.11 1.24 6.44
CA ASP A 89 -12.50 1.97 5.31
C ASP A 89 -11.35 2.89 5.76
N VAL A 90 -11.00 2.88 7.05
CA VAL A 90 -10.01 3.81 7.61
C VAL A 90 -8.62 3.48 7.09
N GLY A 91 -7.88 4.51 6.65
CA GLY A 91 -6.55 4.36 6.04
C GLY A 91 -6.59 3.79 4.62
N SER A 92 -7.77 3.46 4.09
CA SER A 92 -7.89 3.00 2.70
C SER A 92 -7.74 4.18 1.75
N ILE A 93 -6.79 4.08 0.82
CA ILE A 93 -6.52 5.09 -0.20
C ILE A 93 -6.76 4.49 -1.59
N LEU A 94 -7.28 5.29 -2.52
CA LEU A 94 -7.45 4.86 -3.92
C LEU A 94 -6.11 4.39 -4.50
N MET A 95 -6.10 3.21 -5.09
CA MET A 95 -4.91 2.68 -5.76
C MET A 95 -4.47 3.60 -6.90
N GLN A 96 -3.21 4.02 -6.86
CA GLN A 96 -2.66 4.96 -7.82
C GLN A 96 -2.26 4.25 -9.12
N GLN A 97 -2.51 4.92 -10.25
CA GLN A 97 -1.97 4.55 -11.54
C GLN A 97 -0.46 4.86 -11.61
N PHE A 98 0.28 4.09 -12.40
CA PHE A 98 1.73 4.26 -12.53
C PHE A 98 2.17 5.22 -13.63
N ARG A 99 1.25 5.93 -14.28
CA ARG A 99 1.62 6.91 -15.31
C ARG A 99 2.46 8.04 -14.69
N GLY A 100 3.71 8.15 -15.13
CA GLY A 100 4.67 9.13 -14.64
C GLY A 100 5.14 8.85 -13.22
N LEU A 101 5.15 7.58 -12.80
CA LEU A 101 5.51 7.16 -11.44
C LEU A 101 6.87 7.74 -11.01
N THR A 102 7.88 7.63 -11.87
CA THR A 102 9.26 8.05 -11.57
C THR A 102 9.43 9.52 -11.18
N ALA A 103 8.55 10.41 -11.65
CA ALA A 103 8.62 11.84 -11.38
C ALA A 103 7.89 12.26 -10.08
N ARG A 104 7.43 11.30 -9.27
CA ARG A 104 6.49 11.55 -8.16
C ARG A 104 6.99 11.12 -6.78
N ALA A 105 8.28 10.85 -6.64
CA ALA A 105 8.86 10.66 -5.31
C ALA A 105 8.68 11.91 -4.43
N PRO A 106 8.50 11.76 -3.10
CA PRO A 106 8.38 10.50 -2.36
C PRO A 106 7.01 9.83 -2.57
N TYR A 107 6.98 8.50 -2.46
CA TYR A 107 5.82 7.64 -2.71
C TYR A 107 4.96 7.40 -1.47
N PHE A 108 3.76 6.87 -1.72
CA PHE A 108 2.64 6.69 -0.77
C PHE A 108 2.01 7.99 -0.30
N ALA A 109 0.76 7.92 0.18
CA ALA A 109 0.01 9.09 0.63
C ALA A 109 0.69 9.85 1.79
N ASN A 110 1.50 9.15 2.59
CA ASN A 110 2.27 9.72 3.69
C ASN A 110 3.74 10.02 3.34
N GLY A 111 4.16 9.85 2.08
CA GLY A 111 5.53 10.13 1.63
C GLY A 111 6.61 9.23 2.26
N SER A 112 6.24 8.04 2.73
CA SER A 112 7.14 7.20 3.55
C SER A 112 8.27 6.50 2.79
N ALA A 113 8.18 6.40 1.45
CA ALA A 113 9.22 5.85 0.59
C ALA A 113 9.85 6.92 -0.30
N GLY A 114 11.15 7.18 -0.12
CA GLY A 114 11.89 8.21 -0.84
C GLY A 114 12.22 7.85 -2.29
N ASP A 115 12.34 6.55 -2.61
CA ASP A 115 12.69 6.08 -3.95
C ASP A 115 11.98 4.75 -4.31
N LEU A 116 12.22 4.27 -5.54
CA LEU A 116 11.60 3.04 -6.05
C LEU A 116 12.10 1.78 -5.32
N THR A 117 13.31 1.81 -4.76
CA THR A 117 13.86 0.70 -3.97
C THR A 117 13.08 0.57 -2.68
N GLU A 118 12.89 1.67 -1.95
CA GLU A 118 12.09 1.72 -0.73
C GLU A 118 10.63 1.31 -0.99
N LEU A 119 10.06 1.71 -2.13
CA LEU A 119 8.72 1.30 -2.56
C LEU A 119 8.62 -0.22 -2.74
N VAL A 120 9.56 -0.83 -3.47
CA VAL A 120 9.58 -2.29 -3.70
C VAL A 120 9.80 -3.05 -2.40
N ASP A 121 10.71 -2.55 -1.55
CA ASP A 121 10.99 -3.14 -0.24
C ASP A 121 9.79 -3.06 0.71
N PHE A 122 9.00 -1.98 0.64
CA PHE A 122 7.75 -1.89 1.39
C PHE A 122 6.80 -3.03 1.02
N PHE A 123 6.55 -3.24 -0.28
CA PHE A 123 5.64 -4.31 -0.73
C PHE A 123 6.17 -5.71 -0.41
N ASP A 124 7.47 -5.94 -0.60
CA ASP A 124 8.12 -7.21 -0.24
C ASP A 124 7.90 -7.56 1.23
N ARG A 125 8.11 -6.60 2.15
CA ARG A 125 7.86 -6.78 3.58
C ARG A 125 6.37 -6.92 3.89
N ARG A 126 5.54 -6.05 3.32
CA ARG A 126 4.11 -5.95 3.64
C ARG A 126 3.34 -7.21 3.28
N PHE A 127 3.71 -7.85 2.18
CA PHE A 127 3.09 -9.07 1.68
C PHE A 127 3.96 -10.33 1.86
N LYS A 128 5.14 -10.19 2.46
CA LYS A 128 6.11 -11.28 2.69
C LYS A 128 6.41 -12.03 1.38
N ILE A 129 6.67 -11.29 0.31
CA ILE A 129 6.81 -11.83 -1.07
C ILE A 129 8.08 -12.68 -1.20
N GLY A 130 9.14 -12.34 -0.46
CA GLY A 130 10.40 -13.08 -0.46
C GLY A 130 11.18 -12.87 -1.75
N LEU A 131 11.24 -11.62 -2.21
CA LEU A 131 12.02 -11.24 -3.39
C LEU A 131 13.51 -11.26 -3.08
N THR A 132 14.29 -11.87 -3.96
CA THR A 132 15.75 -11.74 -3.95
C THR A 132 16.16 -10.33 -4.37
N ASP A 133 17.37 -9.89 -4.01
CA ASP A 133 17.90 -8.57 -4.41
C ASP A 133 17.87 -8.38 -5.93
N LYS A 134 18.16 -9.45 -6.69
CA LYS A 134 18.08 -9.45 -8.15
C LYS A 134 16.66 -9.17 -8.64
N GLN A 135 15.65 -9.78 -8.01
CA GLN A 135 14.24 -9.59 -8.36
C GLN A 135 13.75 -8.19 -7.97
N LYS A 136 14.16 -7.67 -6.82
CA LYS A 136 13.88 -6.29 -6.41
C LYS A 136 14.43 -5.30 -7.43
N GLN A 137 15.70 -5.45 -7.83
CA GLN A 137 16.31 -4.61 -8.86
C GLN A 137 15.59 -4.74 -10.21
N ASP A 138 15.15 -5.94 -10.58
CA ASP A 138 14.42 -6.15 -11.84
C ASP A 138 13.04 -5.45 -11.80
N LEU A 139 12.32 -5.47 -10.66
CA LEU A 139 11.11 -4.67 -10.46
C LEU A 139 11.38 -3.16 -10.50
N VAL A 140 12.43 -2.68 -9.82
CA VAL A 140 12.82 -1.26 -9.86
C VAL A 140 13.09 -0.80 -11.29
N ASN A 141 13.81 -1.60 -12.10
CA ASN A 141 14.06 -1.29 -13.51
C ASN A 141 12.78 -1.20 -14.35
N PHE A 142 11.76 -2.01 -14.02
CA PHE A 142 10.47 -1.91 -14.67
C PHE A 142 9.71 -0.65 -14.23
N LEU A 143 9.62 -0.39 -12.93
CA LEU A 143 8.95 0.79 -12.40
C LEU A 143 9.62 2.10 -12.83
N SER A 144 10.93 2.07 -13.11
CA SER A 144 11.71 3.24 -13.53
C SER A 144 11.40 3.72 -14.96
N ILE A 145 10.57 3.00 -15.70
CA ILE A 145 10.14 3.40 -17.04
C ILE A 145 8.63 3.69 -17.12
N LEU A 146 7.97 3.79 -15.96
CA LEU A 146 6.55 4.11 -15.81
C LEU A 146 6.31 5.57 -15.41
#